data_AF-A0A923YHD6-F1
#
_entry.id   AF-A0A923YHD6-F1
#
_cell.length_a   1.000
_cell.length_b   1.000
_cell.length_c   1.000
_cell.angle_alpha   90.00
_cell.angle_beta   90.00
_cell.angle_gamma   90.00
#
_symmetry.space_group_name_H-M   'P 1'
#
loop_
_entity.id
_entity.type
_entity.pdbx_description
1 polymer ?
#
loop_
_entity_poly.entity_id
_entity_poly.type
_entity_poly.pdbx_seq_one_letter_code
_entity_poly.pdbx_strand_id
1 'polypeptide(L)'
;MSASRERQPDQARIVASLAAECHVPVDDMTILYEHERSELALSAHITKFIHVFATRNVLEVLRQRGLDTPPSPSGAPLQLAT
;
A
#
# COMPACT_ATOMS: atom_id res chain seq x y z
N MET A 1 -10.70 -35.61 5.53
CA MET A 1 -9.96 -34.55 6.23
C MET A 1 -10.34 -33.21 5.61
N SER A 2 -11.20 -32.44 6.28
CA SER A 2 -11.64 -31.12 5.84
C SER A 2 -10.47 -30.15 5.99
N ALA A 3 -9.95 -29.67 4.86
CA ALA A 3 -8.98 -28.57 4.85
C ALA A 3 -9.55 -27.44 5.70
N SER A 4 -8.86 -27.10 6.79
CA SER A 4 -9.13 -25.88 7.54
C SER A 4 -9.29 -24.77 6.52
N ARG A 5 -10.47 -24.16 6.43
CA ARG A 5 -10.64 -22.89 5.72
C ARG A 5 -9.74 -21.93 6.48
N GLU A 6 -8.47 -21.86 6.08
CA GLU A 6 -7.55 -20.86 6.54
C GLU A 6 -8.26 -19.54 6.27
N ARG A 7 -8.64 -18.90 7.37
CA ARG A 7 -9.45 -17.68 7.36
C ARG A 7 -8.65 -16.70 6.53
N GLN A 8 -9.07 -16.47 5.28
CA GLN A 8 -8.41 -15.50 4.42
C GLN A 8 -8.32 -14.20 5.21
N PRO A 9 -7.14 -13.55 5.21
CA PRO A 9 -6.97 -12.34 5.98
C PRO A 9 -8.00 -11.30 5.53
N ASP A 10 -8.59 -10.61 6.49
CA ASP A 10 -9.61 -9.59 6.22
C ASP A 10 -8.98 -8.45 5.43
N GLN A 11 -9.28 -8.40 4.13
CA GLN A 11 -8.75 -7.40 3.21
C GLN A 11 -9.11 -5.99 3.68
N ALA A 12 -10.33 -5.76 4.17
CA ALA A 12 -10.75 -4.44 4.64
C ALA A 12 -9.89 -3.99 5.83
N ARG A 13 -9.57 -4.92 6.73
CA ARG A 13 -8.67 -4.65 7.86
C ARG A 13 -7.23 -4.35 7.39
N ILE A 14 -6.70 -5.10 6.42
CA ILE A 14 -5.36 -4.84 5.86
C ILE A 14 -5.29 -3.46 5.21
N VAL A 15 -6.26 -3.15 4.35
CA VAL A 15 -6.34 -1.87 3.63
C VAL A 15 -6.44 -0.71 4.62
N ALA A 16 -7.31 -0.81 5.63
CA ALA A 16 -7.46 0.22 6.65
C ALA A 16 -6.16 0.46 7.45
N SER A 17 -5.45 -0.62 7.83
CA SER A 17 -4.15 -0.51 8.51
C SER A 17 -3.10 0.17 7.63
N LEU A 18 -2.98 -0.23 6.36
CA LEU A 18 -2.02 0.35 5.43
C LEU A 18 -2.32 1.82 5.13
N ALA A 19 -3.59 2.17 4.94
CA ALA A 19 -4.03 3.54 4.72
C ALA A 19 -3.64 4.44 5.90
N ALA A 20 -3.87 3.97 7.13
CA ALA A 20 -3.49 4.69 8.35
C ALA A 20 -1.96 4.84 8.48
N GLU A 21 -1.19 3.78 8.26
CA GLU A 21 0.27 3.80 8.36
C GLU A 21 0.91 4.73 7.31
N CYS A 22 0.38 4.71 6.09
CA CYS A 22 0.94 5.47 4.96
C CYS A 22 0.33 6.88 4.81
N HIS A 23 -0.65 7.25 5.65
CA HIS A 23 -1.39 8.51 5.55
C HIS A 23 -2.04 8.73 4.16
N VAL A 24 -2.58 7.66 3.57
CA VAL A 24 -3.27 7.67 2.27
C VAL A 24 -4.78 7.47 2.51
N PRO A 25 -5.68 8.12 1.73
CA PRO A 25 -7.11 7.83 1.81
C PRO A 25 -7.42 6.34 1.63
N VAL A 26 -8.38 5.83 2.40
CA VAL A 26 -8.75 4.40 2.37
C VAL A 26 -9.23 3.96 0.97
N ASP A 27 -9.96 4.83 0.26
CA ASP A 27 -10.46 4.53 -1.08
C ASP A 27 -9.29 4.39 -2.08
N ASP A 28 -8.32 5.30 -2.05
CA ASP A 28 -7.12 5.24 -2.89
C ASP A 28 -6.26 4.00 -2.57
N MET A 29 -6.13 3.67 -1.28
CA MET A 29 -5.44 2.45 -0.84
C MET A 29 -6.18 1.18 -1.29
N THR A 30 -7.51 1.19 -1.31
CA THR A 30 -8.33 0.07 -1.77
C THR A 30 -8.06 -0.22 -3.24
N ILE A 31 -8.10 0.82 -4.08
CA ILE A 31 -7.85 0.70 -5.53
C ILE A 31 -6.45 0.15 -5.78
N LEU A 32 -5.44 0.70 -5.09
CA LEU A 32 -4.05 0.26 -5.26
C LEU A 32 -3.85 -1.19 -4.81
N TYR A 33 -4.45 -1.57 -3.67
CA TYR A 33 -4.38 -2.93 -3.16
C TYR A 33 -5.04 -3.95 -4.08
N GLU A 34 -6.22 -3.63 -4.62
CA GLU A 34 -6.96 -4.49 -5.54
C GLU A 34 -6.23 -4.68 -6.87
N HIS A 35 -5.62 -3.62 -7.40
CA HIS A 35 -4.78 -3.70 -8.59
C HIS A 35 -3.64 -4.72 -8.41
N GLU A 36 -2.80 -4.53 -7.39
CA GLU A 36 -1.65 -5.41 -7.14
C GLU A 36 -2.09 -6.85 -6.85
N ARG A 37 -3.16 -7.03 -6.05
CA ARG A 37 -3.72 -8.36 -5.77
C ARG A 37 -4.20 -9.06 -7.04
N SER A 38 -4.80 -8.32 -7.98
CA SER A 38 -5.33 -8.88 -9.23
C SER A 38 -4.21 -9.29 -10.18
N GLU A 39 -3.18 -8.46 -10.34
CA GLU A 39 -1.99 -8.78 -11.14
C GLU A 39 -1.27 -10.04 -10.63
N LEU A 40 -1.17 -10.20 -9.31
CA LEU A 40 -0.62 -11.40 -8.68
C LEU A 40 -1.51 -12.63 -8.87
N ALA A 41 -2.84 -12.47 -8.85
CA ALA A 41 -3.78 -13.56 -9.08
C ALA A 41 -3.73 -14.07 -10.53
N LEU A 42 -3.45 -13.20 -11.49
CA LEU A 42 -3.31 -13.55 -12.90
C LEU A 42 -2.04 -14.38 -13.17
N SER A 43 -0.99 -14.20 -12.37
CA SER A 43 0.33 -14.79 -12.58
C SER A 43 0.67 -15.96 -11.64
N ALA A 44 -0.08 -16.18 -10.57
CA ALA A 44 0.26 -17.17 -9.54
C ALA A 44 -0.59 -18.45 -9.58
N HIS A 45 0.07 -19.62 -9.67
CA HIS A 45 -0.56 -20.92 -9.42
C HIS A 45 -0.91 -21.16 -7.93
N ILE A 46 -0.39 -20.35 -7.00
CA ILE A 46 -0.64 -20.44 -5.56
C ILE A 46 -1.25 -19.12 -5.06
N THR A 47 -2.57 -19.13 -4.88
CA THR A 47 -3.35 -17.92 -4.54
C THR A 47 -3.38 -17.59 -3.05
N LYS A 48 -2.99 -18.54 -2.20
CA LYS A 48 -3.08 -18.47 -0.73
C LYS A 48 -2.24 -17.35 -0.10
N PHE A 49 -1.16 -16.93 -0.76
CA PHE A 49 -0.23 -15.94 -0.21
C PHE A 49 -0.27 -14.59 -0.94
N ILE A 50 -1.20 -14.39 -1.87
CA ILE A 50 -1.27 -13.18 -2.70
C ILE A 50 -1.31 -11.91 -1.83
N HIS A 51 -2.00 -11.94 -0.70
CA HIS A 51 -2.10 -10.78 0.20
C HIS A 51 -0.75 -10.31 0.75
N VAL A 52 0.20 -11.21 0.99
CA VAL A 52 1.55 -10.85 1.45
C VAL A 52 2.31 -10.09 0.37
N PHE A 53 2.20 -10.56 -0.87
CA PHE A 53 2.85 -9.92 -2.02
C PHE A 53 2.19 -8.58 -2.36
N ALA A 54 0.85 -8.50 -2.35
CA ALA A 54 0.12 -7.27 -2.58
C ALA A 54 0.53 -6.17 -1.58
N THR A 55 0.62 -6.50 -0.29
CA THR A 55 1.09 -5.54 0.72
C THR A 55 2.51 -5.04 0.43
N ARG A 56 3.44 -5.92 0.03
CA ARG A 56 4.82 -5.51 -0.29
C ARG A 56 4.88 -4.59 -1.50
N ASN A 57 4.14 -4.91 -2.55
CA ASN A 57 4.11 -4.11 -3.78
C ASN A 57 3.53 -2.71 -3.53
N VAL A 58 2.43 -2.62 -2.77
CA VAL A 58 1.82 -1.34 -2.37
C VAL A 58 2.84 -0.43 -1.68
N LEU A 59 3.58 -0.96 -0.71
CA LEU A 59 4.59 -0.18 0.02
C LEU A 59 5.74 0.27 -0.88
N GLU A 60 6.15 -0.57 -1.82
CA GLU A 60 7.20 -0.23 -2.78
C GLU A 60 6.76 0.90 -3.74
N VAL A 61 5.54 0.82 -4.28
CA VAL A 61 4.96 1.87 -5.13
C VAL A 61 4.88 3.19 -4.37
N LEU A 62 4.43 3.19 -3.12
CA LEU A 62 4.37 4.40 -2.30
C LEU A 62 5.76 4.98 -2.02
N ARG A 63 6.75 4.13 -1.73
CA ARG A 63 8.13 4.55 -1.55
C ARG A 63 8.67 5.22 -2.81
N GLN A 64 8.43 4.64 -3.99
CA GLN A 64 8.86 5.21 -5.27
C GLN A 64 8.21 6.58 -5.51
N ARG A 65 6.90 6.70 -5.31
CA ARG A 65 6.16 7.97 -5.41
C ARG A 65 6.70 9.06 -4.46
N GLY A 66 7.14 8.67 -3.26
CA GLY A 66 7.78 9.57 -2.29
C GLY A 66 9.20 9.99 -2.68
N LEU A 67 9.95 9.15 -3.39
CA LEU A 67 11.27 9.48 -3.94
C LEU A 67 11.18 10.35 -5.21
N ASP A 68 10.12 10.18 -5.99
CA ASP A 68 9.84 10.95 -7.20
C ASP A 68 9.21 12.33 -6.91
N THR A 69 8.84 12.58 -5.65
CA THR A 69 8.44 13.92 -5.20
C THR A 69 9.73 14.69 -4.86
N PRO A 70 10.19 15.65 -5.69
CA PRO A 70 11.30 16.50 -5.28
C PRO A 70 10.94 17.19 -3.96
N PRO A 71 11.88 17.35 -3.02
CA PRO A 71 11.60 18.04 -1.77
C PRO A 71 11.01 19.41 -2.12
N SER A 72 9.75 19.60 -1.73
CA SER A 72 9.09 20.91 -1.86
C SER A 72 10.01 21.94 -1.20
N PRO A 73 10.40 23.03 -1.90
CA PRO A 73 11.24 24.07 -1.32
C PRO A 73 10.42 24.93 -0.36
N SER A 74 9.85 24.33 0.69
CA SER A 74 9.38 25.05 1.85
C SER A 74 10.53 25.25 2.83
N GLY A 75 11.65 25.78 2.32
CA GLY A 75 12.63 26.51 3.10
C GLY A 75 12.31 27.98 2.94
N ALA A 76 11.34 28.48 3.71
CA ALA A 76 11.15 29.92 3.83
C ALA A 76 12.47 30.54 4.29
N PRO A 77 13.03 31.53 3.58
CA PRO A 77 14.16 32.27 4.14
C PRO A 77 13.65 33.03 5.35
N LEU A 78 14.23 32.73 6.51
CA LEU A 78 14.29 33.64 7.66
C LEU A 78 14.92 34.95 7.17
N GLN A 79 14.11 35.90 6.70
CA GLN A 79 14.56 37.28 6.58
C GLN A 79 14.37 37.96 7.92
N LEU A 80 15.53 38.09 8.54
CA LEU A 80 15.88 38.77 9.76
C LEU A 80 15.44 40.25 9.73
N ALA A 81 14.96 40.69 10.90
CA ALA A 81 14.78 42.06 11.38
C ALA A 81 15.38 43.22 10.56
N THR A 82 14.61 44.29 10.43
CA THR A 82 15.09 45.67 10.67
C THR A 82 13.99 46.47 11.34
#